data_AF-A0A2K3LS18-F1
#
_entry.id   AF-A0A2K3LS18-F1
#
_cell.length_a   1.000
_cell.length_b   1.000
_cell.length_c   1.000
_cell.angle_alpha   90.00
_cell.angle_beta   90.00
_cell.angle_gamma   90.00
#
_symmetry.space_group_name_H-M   'P 1'
#
loop_
_entity.id
_entity.type
_entity.pdbx_description
1 polymer ?
#
loop_
_entity_poly.entity_id
_entity_poly.type
_entity_poly.pdbx_seq_one_letter_code
_entity_poly.pdbx_strand_id
1 'polypeptide(L)' 'MEQMLGEHLLPLVSRLTSKDQAAKVTGMLLEMDQAEVIHLIETPDELKIKVSEAMQVIDEASPSSEVNDQPGSL' A
#
# COMPACT_ATOMS: atom_id res chain seq x y z
N MET A 1 -18.17 -6.96 1.14
CA MET A 1 -17.61 -8.01 0.25
C MET A 1 -16.09 -7.90 0.21
N GLU A 2 -15.56 -6.75 0.59
CA GLU A 2 -14.12 -6.43 0.64
C GLU A 2 -13.30 -7.39 1.52
N GLN A 3 -13.90 -8.01 2.55
CA GLN A 3 -13.22 -9.01 3.40
C GLN A 3 -12.65 -10.17 2.57
N MET A 4 -13.38 -10.66 1.56
CA MET A 4 -12.95 -11.79 0.73
C MET A 4 -11.79 -11.42 -0.20
N LEU A 5 -11.78 -10.19 -0.72
CA LEU A 5 -10.66 -9.68 -1.53
C LEU A 5 -9.43 -9.46 -0.66
N GLY A 6 -9.61 -8.95 0.56
CA GLY A 6 -8.55 -8.77 1.53
C GLY A 6 -7.84 -10.08 1.90
N GLU A 7 -8.58 -11.17 2.09
CA GLU A 7 -7.99 -12.49 2.38
C GLU A 7 -7.14 -13.04 1.22
N HIS A 8 -7.46 -12.68 -0.02
CA HIS A 8 -6.67 -13.03 -1.21
C HIS A 8 -5.48 -12.07 -1.45
N LEU A 9 -5.67 -10.78 -1.17
CA LEU A 9 -4.69 -9.72 -1.42
C LEU A 9 -3.58 -9.70 -0.36
N LEU A 10 -3.94 -9.85 0.92
CA LEU A 10 -3.02 -9.84 2.06
C LEU A 10 -1.81 -10.79 1.89
N PRO A 11 -1.98 -12.08 1.52
CA PRO A 11 -0.83 -12.96 1.34
C PRO A 11 0.04 -12.58 0.14
N LEU A 12 -0.49 -11.88 -0.87
CA LEU A 12 0.30 -11.38 -2.00
C LEU A 12 1.15 -10.19 -1.57
N VAL A 13 0.56 -9.22 -0.89
CA VAL A 13 1.27 -8.05 -0.35
C VAL A 13 2.29 -8.47 0.70
N SER A 14 1.95 -9.41 1.59
CA SER A 14 2.84 -9.94 2.64
C SER A 14 4.05 -10.73 2.10
N ARG A 15 4.01 -11.17 0.83
CA ARG A 15 5.20 -11.72 0.15
C ARG A 15 6.11 -10.63 -0.40
N LEU A 16 5.58 -9.44 -0.66
CA LEU A 16 6.31 -8.29 -1.19
C LEU A 16 6.85 -7.40 -0.06
N THR A 17 6.17 -7.34 1.08
CA THR A 17 6.49 -6.47 2.22
C THR A 17 6.58 -7.25 3.53
N SER A 18 7.06 -6.60 4.59
CA SER A 18 6.97 -7.13 5.96
C SER A 18 5.50 -7.33 6.39
N LYS A 19 5.24 -8.36 7.21
CA LYS A 19 3.91 -8.73 7.69
C LYS A 19 3.16 -7.59 8.41
N ASP A 20 3.89 -6.72 9.11
CA ASP A 20 3.35 -5.56 9.83
C ASP A 20 2.81 -4.49 8.87
N GLN A 21 3.53 -4.24 7.77
CA GLN A 21 3.16 -3.26 6.74
C GLN A 21 2.12 -3.82 5.77
N ALA A 22 2.14 -5.14 5.54
CA ALA A 22 1.22 -5.80 4.62
C ALA A 22 -0.24 -5.58 5.01
N ALA A 23 -0.57 -5.62 6.30
CA ALA A 23 -1.92 -5.35 6.77
C ALA A 23 -2.35 -3.91 6.51
N LYS A 24 -1.47 -2.92 6.75
CA LYS A 24 -1.74 -1.51 6.48
C LYS A 24 -1.93 -1.22 4.99
N VAL A 25 -1.00 -1.72 4.16
CA VAL A 25 -1.05 -1.57 2.71
C VAL A 25 -2.29 -2.26 2.12
N THR A 26 -2.60 -3.48 2.58
CA THR A 26 -3.81 -4.20 2.15
C THR A 26 -5.06 -3.42 2.53
N GLY A 27 -5.11 -2.83 3.73
CA GLY A 27 -6.21 -1.95 4.13
C GLY A 27 -6.41 -0.79 3.17
N MET A 28 -5.33 -0.08 2.82
CA MET A 28 -5.39 1.04 1.86
C MET A 28 -5.80 0.60 0.45
N LEU A 29 -5.29 -0.53 -0.02
CA LEU A 29 -5.64 -1.07 -1.33
C LEU A 29 -7.12 -1.47 -1.41
N LEU A 30 -7.71 -1.91 -0.29
CA LEU A 30 -9.13 -2.27 -0.21
C LEU A 30 -10.07 -1.05 -0.19
N GLU A 31 -9.55 0.16 -0.01
CA GLU A 31 -10.33 1.40 -0.17
C GLU A 31 -10.58 1.75 -1.65
N MET A 32 -9.92 1.04 -2.57
CA MET A 32 -10.09 1.20 -4.02
C MET A 32 -11.30 0.43 -4.54
N ASP A 33 -11.70 0.71 -5.78
CA ASP A 33 -12.77 -0.02 -6.46
C ASP A 33 -12.46 -1.52 -6.58
N GLN A 34 -13.49 -2.35 -6.42
CA GLN A 34 -13.39 -3.81 -6.50
C GLN A 34 -12.72 -4.29 -7.81
N ALA A 35 -13.02 -3.64 -8.93
CA ALA A 35 -12.42 -3.97 -10.23
C ALA A 35 -10.91 -3.74 -10.24
N GLU A 36 -10.43 -2.67 -9.60
CA GLU A 36 -9.01 -2.36 -9.53
C GLU A 36 -8.28 -3.35 -8.61
N VAL A 37 -8.88 -3.69 -7.46
CA VAL A 37 -8.31 -4.72 -6.56
C VAL A 37 -8.19 -6.08 -7.25
N ILE A 38 -9.20 -6.49 -8.01
CA ILE A 38 -9.16 -7.73 -8.80
C ILE A 38 -8.02 -7.66 -9.82
N HIS A 39 -7.89 -6.54 -10.53
CA HIS A 39 -6.81 -6.35 -11.50
C HIS A 39 -5.42 -6.46 -10.86
N LEU A 40 -5.22 -5.90 -9.67
CA LEU A 40 -3.95 -6.03 -8.92
C LEU A 40 -3.64 -7.48 -8.52
N ILE A 41 -4.66 -8.28 -8.20
CA ILE A 41 -4.48 -9.71 -7.89
C ILE A 41 -4.06 -10.49 -9.16
N GLU A 42 -4.59 -10.11 -10.32
CA GLU A 42 -4.25 -10.72 -11.61
C GLU A 42 -2.91 -10.22 -12.17
N THR A 43 -2.51 -8.99 -11.85
CA THR A 43 -1.28 -8.34 -12.34
C THR A 43 -0.27 -8.10 -11.21
N PRO A 44 0.71 -9.00 -11.01
CA PRO A 44 1.69 -8.88 -9.92
C PRO A 44 2.63 -7.67 -10.06
N ASP A 45 2.86 -7.17 -11.29
CA ASP A 45 3.68 -5.98 -11.53
C ASP A 45 2.97 -4.69 -11.04
N GLU A 46 1.68 -4.54 -11.35
CA GLU A 46 0.89 -3.41 -10.84
C GLU A 46 0.71 -3.47 -9.33
N LEU A 47 0.51 -4.67 -8.77
CA LEU A 47 0.44 -4.84 -7.33
C LEU A 47 1.70 -4.30 -6.64
N LYS A 48 2.90 -4.59 -7.17
CA LYS A 48 4.15 -4.06 -6.60
C LYS A 48 4.23 -2.54 -6.64
N ILE A 49 3.80 -1.94 -7.74
CA ILE A 49 3.79 -0.48 -7.91
C ILE A 49 2.85 0.13 -6.87
N LYS A 50 1.60 -0.34 -6.82
CA LYS A 50 0.58 0.17 -5.90
C LYS A 50 0.94 -0.06 -4.44
N VAL A 51 1.54 -1.20 -4.11
CA VAL A 51 2.07 -1.50 -2.78
C VAL A 51 3.16 -0.51 -2.39
N SER A 52 4.07 -0.17 -3.32
CA SER A 52 5.14 0.80 -3.07
C SER A 52 4.58 2.21 -2.84
N GLU A 53 3.58 2.63 -3.61
CA GLU A 53 2.88 3.90 -3.42
C GLU A 53 2.16 3.95 -2.07
N ALA A 54 1.38 2.91 -1.73
CA ALA A 54 0.70 2.83 -0.45
C ALA A 54 1.68 2.83 0.73
N MET A 55 2.83 2.19 0.60
CA MET A 55 3.88 2.23 1.62
C MET A 55 4.44 3.64 1.83
N GLN A 56 4.64 4.43 0.76
CA GLN A 56 5.07 5.83 0.89
C GLN A 56 4.02 6.65 1.63
N VAL A 57 2.75 6.51 1.25
CA VAL A 57 1.66 7.24 1.92
C VAL A 57 1.53 6.85 3.39
N ILE A 58 1.74 5.58 3.74
CA ILE A 58 1.74 5.13 5.15
C ILE A 58 2.90 5.75 5.93
N ASP A 59 4.07 5.87 5.32
CA ASP A 59 5.25 6.50 5.93
C ASP A 59 5.00 8.00 6.15
N GLU A 60 4.48 8.69 5.13
CA GLU A 60 4.10 10.12 5.20
C GLU A 60 2.97 10.38 6.22
N ALA A 61 1.98 9.47 6.30
CA ALA A 61 0.88 9.56 7.25
C ALA A 61 1.29 9.19 8.69
N SER A 62 2.43 8.52 8.86
CA SER A 62 2.97 8.21 10.18
C SER A 62 3.68 9.47 10.72
N PRO A 63 3.25 10.04 11.86
CA PRO A 63 3.74 11.33 12.37
C PRO A 63 5.17 11.28 12.94
N SER A 64 6.03 10.39 12.44
CA SER A 64 7.40 10.16 12.91
C SER A 64 8.48 10.45 11.86
N SER A 65 8.12 10.96 10.68
CA SER A 65 9.08 11.45 9.68
C SER A 65 8.80 12.92 9.34
N GLU A 66 9.05 13.82 10.30
CA GLU A 66 9.46 15.19 9.97
C GLU A 66 10.82 15.11 9.25
N VAL A 67 10.83 15.12 7.91
CA VAL A 67 12.02 15.50 7.14
C VAL A 67 11.73 16.82 6.43
N ASN A 68 11.84 17.89 7.22
CA ASN A 68 12.43 19.18 6.88
C ASN A 68 12.81 19.40 5.39
N ASP A 69 11.83 19.77 4.54
CA ASP A 69 12.09 20.62 3.38
C ASP A 69 12.23 22.07 3.87
N GLN A 70 13.40 22.38 4.45
CA GLN A 70 13.83 23.78 4.49
C GLN A 70 14.06 24.24 3.04
N PRO A 71 13.35 25.25 2.53
CA PRO A 71 13.81 25.92 1.32
C PRO A 71 15.11 26.61 1.69
N GLY A 72 16.22 26.10 1.13
CA GLY A 72 17.51 26.76 1.24
C GLY A 72 17.39 28.18 0.70
N SER A 73 17.55 29.16 1.59
CA SER A 73 17.79 30.56 1.22
C SER A 73 18.95 30.67 0.24
N LEU A 74 18.73 31.43 -0.84
CA LEU A 74 19.71 32.27 -1.50
C LEU A 74 19.04 33.56 -1.96
#